data_AF-A0A6H9LA14-F1
#
_entry.id   AF-A0A6H9LA14-F1
#
_cell.length_a   1.000
_cell.length_b   1.000
_cell.length_c   1.000
_cell.angle_alpha   90.00
_cell.angle_beta   90.00
_cell.angle_gamma   90.00
#
_symmetry.space_group_name_H-M   'P 1'
#
loop_
_entity.id
_entity.type
_entity.pdbx_description
1 polymer ?
#
loop_
_entity_poly.entity_id
_entity_poly.type
_entity_poly.pdbx_seq_one_letter_code
_entity_poly.pdbx_strand_id
1 'polypeptide(L)'
;MNLIFKFHQLERFERFECKTEKFTCQEETSKTLKKIDFSSKSLYIRLIKLKLKRNFMQTDVNYFNSKDAAKMLGVNVSSIKRWTDEGKLECIKTAGGHRKFILQHLASFLENHKKDNSRVNLFPLENETDLLISHYILKGNFEYLQNFVLEKAFECKREKVQQVLNGLYLGQYPLHEIYDNLLTPIFYKIGNLWEEGKISVIQEHFASQTISDCLIRLQGIIKIPNEKIGKAMCLNFATDLHDIVLKMVDHILEVRGFNVLYAGSNTPLFEIEKIFENFNPDRVYISSTIVLDEEMIQKEFDKLCKICADFGSEIYIGGMGFNILKYDESIIKKKLETFEETFTF
;
A
#
# COMPACT_ATOMS: atom_id res chain seq x y z
N MET A 1 -11.62 3.36 25.94
CA MET A 1 -11.46 2.93 27.34
C MET A 1 -10.89 1.51 27.30
N ASN A 2 -9.55 1.44 27.39
CA ASN A 2 -8.62 0.30 27.48
C ASN A 2 -9.06 -1.13 27.06
N LEU A 3 -8.64 -1.55 25.86
CA LEU A 3 -8.95 -2.84 25.22
C LEU A 3 -7.80 -3.87 25.20
N ILE A 4 -6.58 -3.52 25.63
CA ILE A 4 -5.38 -4.29 25.27
C ILE A 4 -4.55 -4.77 26.49
N PHE A 5 -4.96 -4.42 27.72
CA PHE A 5 -4.18 -4.69 28.95
C PHE A 5 -4.00 -6.17 29.34
N LYS A 6 -4.61 -7.14 28.64
CA LYS A 6 -4.52 -8.57 29.00
C LYS A 6 -3.41 -9.35 28.31
N PHE A 7 -2.76 -8.81 27.28
CA PHE A 7 -1.83 -9.59 26.46
C PHE A 7 -0.39 -9.69 27.02
N HIS A 8 0.03 -8.78 27.92
CA HIS A 8 1.46 -8.53 28.15
C HIS A 8 2.07 -8.93 29.50
N GLN A 9 1.45 -9.85 30.25
CA GLN A 9 2.14 -10.43 31.43
C GLN A 9 3.26 -11.44 31.08
N LEU A 10 3.53 -11.72 29.80
CA LEU A 10 4.45 -12.80 29.41
C LEU A 10 5.80 -12.38 28.77
N GLU A 11 6.01 -11.15 28.28
CA GLU A 11 7.20 -10.83 27.44
C GLU A 11 8.12 -9.71 27.98
N ARG A 12 8.29 -9.63 29.30
CA ARG A 12 9.04 -8.55 29.96
C ARG A 12 10.52 -8.93 30.24
N PHE A 13 11.38 -9.10 29.24
CA PHE A 13 12.84 -9.13 29.44
C PHE A 13 13.63 -8.68 28.18
N GLU A 14 14.66 -7.84 28.40
CA GLU A 14 15.71 -7.36 27.45
C GLU A 14 15.30 -6.18 26.53
N ARG A 15 15.50 -4.88 26.78
CA ARG A 15 16.44 -3.98 27.53
C ARG A 15 17.64 -3.44 26.71
N PHE A 16 17.76 -2.10 26.75
CA PHE A 16 18.89 -1.20 26.36
C PHE A 16 18.97 -0.83 24.85
N GLU A 17 19.62 0.25 24.38
CA GLU A 17 19.77 1.67 24.77
C GLU A 17 20.53 2.44 23.65
N CYS A 18 20.42 3.78 23.65
CA CYS A 18 21.46 4.77 23.28
C CYS A 18 21.96 4.92 21.83
N LYS A 19 22.21 6.12 21.28
CA LYS A 19 21.90 7.53 21.58
C LYS A 19 22.59 8.37 20.46
N THR A 20 21.89 9.41 19.99
CA THR A 20 22.34 10.82 19.79
C THR A 20 23.04 11.30 18.49
N GLU A 21 22.51 12.42 17.97
CA GLU A 21 23.13 13.78 17.79
C GLU A 21 24.25 13.92 16.77
N LYS A 22 24.39 14.96 15.93
CA LYS A 22 23.74 16.25 15.62
C LYS A 22 24.55 16.84 14.45
N PHE A 23 23.98 17.67 13.58
CA PHE A 23 24.17 19.13 13.62
C PHE A 23 23.71 19.86 12.34
N THR A 24 23.25 21.07 12.62
CA THR A 24 22.72 22.18 11.82
C THR A 24 23.75 22.89 10.92
N CYS A 25 23.31 23.62 9.88
CA CYS A 25 23.20 25.11 9.88
C CYS A 25 22.89 25.74 8.49
N GLN A 26 21.95 26.71 8.51
CA GLN A 26 21.97 28.08 7.90
C GLN A 26 22.29 28.26 6.39
N GLU A 27 21.72 29.20 5.62
CA GLU A 27 20.99 30.45 5.87
C GLU A 27 20.40 30.98 4.54
N GLU A 28 19.26 31.70 4.62
CA GLU A 28 18.90 32.94 3.86
C GLU A 28 18.89 32.96 2.30
N THR A 29 17.93 33.55 1.58
CA THR A 29 17.17 34.80 1.81
C THR A 29 16.04 35.01 0.76
N SER A 30 15.07 35.85 1.16
CA SER A 30 14.38 36.89 0.34
C SER A 30 13.35 36.45 -0.72
N LYS A 31 12.05 36.50 -0.40
CA LYS A 31 11.12 37.65 -0.51
C LYS A 31 10.60 37.98 -1.93
N THR A 32 9.27 38.12 -1.96
CA THR A 32 8.42 38.94 -2.83
C THR A 32 7.87 38.27 -4.09
N LEU A 33 6.59 37.86 -4.04
CA LEU A 33 5.63 38.15 -5.10
C LEU A 33 4.24 38.33 -4.47
N LYS A 34 3.76 39.56 -4.59
CA LYS A 34 2.50 40.09 -4.06
C LYS A 34 1.30 39.56 -4.86
N LYS A 35 0.16 39.44 -4.14
CA LYS A 35 -1.24 39.60 -4.57
C LYS A 35 -1.59 39.15 -5.99
N ILE A 36 -2.26 38.00 -6.10
CA ILE A 36 -3.11 37.66 -7.25
C ILE A 36 -4.54 37.50 -6.72
N ASP A 37 -5.43 38.32 -7.26
CA ASP A 37 -6.87 38.34 -7.02
C ASP A 37 -7.54 37.14 -7.71
N PHE A 38 -8.25 36.30 -6.95
CA PHE A 38 -8.80 35.01 -7.38
C PHE A 38 -10.28 35.08 -7.79
N SER A 39 -10.71 36.19 -8.40
CA SER A 39 -12.14 36.41 -8.71
C SER A 39 -12.60 36.09 -10.15
N SER A 40 -11.82 35.41 -10.99
CA SER A 40 -12.33 34.96 -12.31
C SER A 40 -12.15 33.46 -12.58
N LYS A 41 -13.28 32.76 -12.79
CA LYS A 41 -13.38 31.36 -13.27
C LYS A 41 -12.57 31.08 -14.56
N SER A 42 -12.15 32.13 -15.27
CA SER A 42 -11.35 32.04 -16.50
C SER A 42 -9.89 31.62 -16.26
N LEU A 43 -9.29 32.01 -15.12
CA LEU A 43 -7.90 31.66 -14.82
C LEU A 43 -7.74 30.21 -14.32
N TYR A 44 -8.72 29.69 -13.58
CA TYR A 44 -8.73 28.31 -13.08
C TYR A 44 -8.76 27.29 -14.22
N ILE A 45 -9.56 27.56 -15.26
CA ILE A 45 -9.64 26.69 -16.45
C ILE A 45 -8.35 26.78 -17.30
N ARG A 46 -7.71 27.95 -17.35
CA ARG A 46 -6.44 28.15 -18.08
C ARG A 46 -5.26 27.51 -17.34
N LEU A 47 -5.26 27.55 -16.01
CA LEU A 47 -4.30 26.83 -15.16
C LEU A 47 -4.52 25.32 -15.24
N ILE A 48 -5.76 24.82 -15.25
CA ILE A 48 -6.03 23.39 -15.50
C ILE A 48 -5.51 22.97 -16.89
N LYS A 49 -5.76 23.76 -17.95
CA LYS A 49 -5.24 23.44 -19.30
C LYS A 49 -3.70 23.51 -19.40
N LEU A 50 -3.03 24.33 -18.59
CA LEU A 50 -1.57 24.40 -18.54
C LEU A 50 -0.94 23.36 -17.59
N LYS A 51 -1.61 23.00 -16.49
CA LYS A 51 -1.22 21.95 -15.53
C LYS A 51 -1.44 20.54 -16.11
N LEU A 52 -2.49 20.36 -16.91
CA LEU A 52 -2.73 19.15 -17.72
C LEU A 52 -1.72 19.00 -18.87
N LYS A 53 -1.14 20.09 -19.37
CA LYS A 53 -0.08 20.03 -20.40
C LYS A 53 1.31 19.71 -19.83
N ARG A 54 1.50 19.69 -18.50
CA ARG A 54 2.82 19.49 -17.87
C ARG A 54 2.96 18.22 -17.01
N ASN A 55 1.88 17.45 -16.84
CA ASN A 55 1.91 16.10 -16.24
C ASN A 55 1.70 14.97 -17.27
N PHE A 56 2.14 15.18 -18.51
CA PHE A 56 2.47 14.08 -19.42
C PHE A 56 3.94 13.69 -19.20
N MET A 57 4.22 13.07 -18.06
CA MET A 57 5.43 12.28 -17.85
C MET A 57 4.95 10.84 -17.73
N GLN A 58 4.92 10.19 -18.90
CA GLN A 58 4.70 8.76 -19.17
C GLN A 58 4.15 7.93 -18.00
N THR A 59 2.83 7.77 -17.94
CA THR A 59 2.30 6.49 -17.51
C THR A 59 2.56 5.53 -18.67
N ASP A 60 3.56 4.66 -18.54
CA ASP A 60 3.78 3.61 -19.52
C ASP A 60 2.54 2.72 -19.56
N VAL A 61 1.71 2.93 -20.57
CA VAL A 61 0.55 2.10 -20.84
C VAL A 61 1.09 0.70 -21.15
N ASN A 62 0.92 -0.22 -20.21
CA ASN A 62 1.42 -1.60 -20.37
C ASN A 62 0.67 -2.28 -21.52
N TYR A 63 1.41 -2.54 -22.60
CA TYR A 63 0.89 -3.19 -23.80
C TYR A 63 1.12 -4.70 -23.76
N PHE A 64 0.04 -5.45 -23.60
CA PHE A 64 0.04 -6.91 -23.67
C PHE A 64 0.10 -7.38 -25.12
N ASN A 65 0.83 -8.47 -25.39
CA ASN A 65 0.84 -9.09 -26.72
C ASN A 65 -0.33 -10.09 -26.85
N SER A 66 -0.55 -10.67 -28.05
CA SER A 66 -1.65 -11.62 -28.26
C SER A 66 -1.57 -12.89 -27.39
N LYS A 67 -0.37 -13.31 -26.97
CA LYS A 67 -0.17 -14.45 -26.06
C LYS A 67 -0.58 -14.07 -24.63
N ASP A 68 -0.21 -12.89 -24.19
CA ASP A 68 -0.59 -12.37 -22.86
C ASP A 68 -2.10 -12.15 -22.78
N ALA A 69 -2.69 -11.52 -23.81
CA ALA A 69 -4.14 -11.33 -23.90
C ALA A 69 -4.92 -12.65 -23.93
N ALA A 70 -4.38 -13.68 -24.60
CA ALA A 70 -4.98 -15.01 -24.63
C ALA A 70 -4.92 -15.69 -23.27
N LYS A 71 -3.79 -15.54 -22.55
CA LYS A 71 -3.62 -16.06 -21.19
C LYS A 71 -4.56 -15.35 -20.22
N MET A 72 -4.71 -14.03 -20.33
CA MET A 72 -5.65 -13.24 -19.53
C MET A 72 -7.09 -13.62 -19.86
N LEU A 73 -7.45 -13.74 -21.12
CA LEU A 73 -8.81 -14.12 -21.50
C LEU A 73 -9.04 -15.64 -21.47
N GLY A 74 -8.12 -16.46 -20.94
CA GLY A 74 -8.25 -17.91 -20.89
C GLY A 74 -8.66 -18.61 -22.19
N VAL A 75 -8.24 -18.08 -23.33
CA VAL A 75 -8.56 -18.62 -24.66
C VAL A 75 -7.30 -18.92 -25.45
N ASN A 76 -7.45 -19.60 -26.58
CA ASN A 76 -6.35 -19.77 -27.51
C ASN A 76 -5.97 -18.42 -28.15
N VAL A 77 -4.68 -18.21 -28.42
CA VAL A 77 -4.16 -17.07 -29.19
C VAL A 77 -4.85 -16.94 -30.55
N SER A 78 -5.26 -18.05 -31.17
CA SER A 78 -6.06 -18.04 -32.40
C SER A 78 -7.42 -17.36 -32.22
N SER A 79 -8.09 -17.54 -31.07
CA SER A 79 -9.34 -16.87 -30.75
C SER A 79 -9.14 -15.36 -30.60
N ILE A 80 -8.07 -14.93 -29.92
CA ILE A 80 -7.71 -13.52 -29.81
C ILE A 80 -7.50 -12.90 -31.19
N LYS A 81 -6.69 -13.54 -32.04
CA LYS A 81 -6.45 -13.05 -33.41
C LYS A 81 -7.76 -12.94 -34.19
N ARG A 82 -8.58 -13.99 -34.17
CA ARG A 82 -9.90 -14.00 -34.83
C ARG A 82 -10.81 -12.87 -34.35
N TRP A 83 -10.95 -12.69 -33.03
CA TRP A 83 -11.80 -11.63 -32.48
C TRP A 83 -11.30 -10.22 -32.78
N THR A 84 -9.98 -10.02 -32.85
CA THR A 84 -9.43 -8.73 -33.31
C THR A 84 -9.65 -8.49 -34.80
N ASP A 85 -9.60 -9.54 -35.63
CA ASP A 85 -9.79 -9.41 -37.07
C ASP A 85 -11.27 -9.21 -37.43
N GLU A 86 -12.18 -9.79 -36.63
CA GLU A 86 -13.63 -9.57 -36.68
C GLU A 86 -14.06 -8.22 -36.07
N GLY A 87 -13.14 -7.45 -35.48
CA GLY A 87 -13.44 -6.16 -34.83
C GLY A 87 -14.20 -6.27 -33.51
N LYS A 88 -14.33 -7.47 -32.94
CA LYS A 88 -15.01 -7.72 -31.66
C LYS A 88 -14.15 -7.33 -30.47
N LEU A 89 -12.85 -7.63 -30.55
CA LEU A 89 -11.85 -7.28 -29.53
C LEU A 89 -10.96 -6.15 -30.06
N GLU A 90 -10.93 -5.02 -29.38
CA GLU A 90 -10.09 -3.89 -29.77
C GLU A 90 -8.60 -4.18 -29.56
N CYS A 91 -7.75 -3.69 -30.47
CA CYS A 91 -6.31 -3.75 -30.33
C CYS A 91 -5.62 -2.61 -31.06
N ILE A 92 -4.43 -2.24 -30.57
CA ILE A 92 -3.53 -1.31 -31.24
C ILE A 92 -2.56 -2.14 -32.09
N LYS A 93 -2.41 -1.80 -33.37
CA LYS A 93 -1.41 -2.43 -34.25
C LYS A 93 -0.16 -1.57 -34.31
N THR A 94 1.02 -2.16 -34.10
CA THR A 94 2.29 -1.46 -34.32
C THR A 94 2.58 -1.31 -35.81
N ALA A 95 3.57 -0.49 -36.18
CA ALA A 95 4.01 -0.34 -37.58
C ALA A 95 4.42 -1.69 -38.23
N GLY A 96 4.90 -2.65 -37.43
CA GLY A 96 5.21 -4.02 -37.87
C GLY A 96 4.02 -4.99 -37.88
N GLY A 97 2.79 -4.51 -37.65
CA GLY A 97 1.57 -5.34 -37.68
C GLY A 97 1.32 -6.19 -36.43
N HIS A 98 2.13 -6.05 -35.37
CA HIS A 98 1.91 -6.77 -34.11
C HIS A 98 0.75 -6.15 -33.32
N ARG A 99 -0.11 -7.01 -32.78
CA ARG A 99 -1.26 -6.60 -31.96
C ARG A 99 -0.82 -6.34 -30.53
N LYS A 100 -1.23 -5.19 -30.01
CA LYS A 100 -1.02 -4.73 -28.64
C LYS A 100 -2.37 -4.47 -27.98
N PHE A 101 -2.53 -4.94 -26.75
CA PHE A 101 -3.76 -4.82 -25.98
C PHE A 101 -3.47 -4.03 -24.73
N ILE A 102 -4.46 -3.21 -24.34
CA ILE A 102 -4.51 -2.60 -23.02
C ILE A 102 -5.65 -3.26 -22.25
N LEU A 103 -5.59 -3.20 -20.92
CA LEU A 103 -6.58 -3.87 -20.07
C LEU A 103 -8.02 -3.41 -20.39
N GLN A 104 -8.19 -2.14 -20.76
CA GLN A 104 -9.48 -1.58 -21.17
C GLN A 104 -10.10 -2.33 -22.36
N HIS A 105 -9.32 -2.71 -23.37
CA HIS A 105 -9.83 -3.49 -24.51
C HIS A 105 -10.36 -4.86 -24.06
N LEU A 106 -9.65 -5.50 -23.12
CA LEU A 106 -10.02 -6.81 -22.59
C LEU A 106 -11.28 -6.70 -21.72
N ALA A 107 -11.36 -5.67 -20.88
CA ALA A 107 -12.52 -5.40 -20.03
C ALA A 107 -13.78 -5.09 -20.85
N SER A 108 -13.70 -4.18 -21.83
CA SER A 108 -14.82 -3.82 -22.71
C SER A 108 -15.30 -5.00 -23.56
N PHE A 109 -14.38 -5.84 -24.03
CA PHE A 109 -14.72 -7.08 -24.73
C PHE A 109 -15.54 -8.04 -23.84
N LEU A 110 -15.16 -8.20 -22.58
CA LEU A 110 -15.90 -9.04 -21.63
C LEU A 110 -17.30 -8.49 -21.32
N GLU A 111 -17.45 -7.16 -21.28
CA GLU A 111 -18.75 -6.53 -21.05
C GLU A 111 -19.74 -6.73 -22.20
N ASN A 112 -19.25 -6.68 -23.44
CA ASN A 112 -20.07 -6.81 -24.64
C ASN A 112 -20.44 -8.27 -24.98
N HIS A 113 -19.71 -9.25 -24.46
CA HIS A 113 -19.92 -10.69 -24.72
C HIS A 113 -20.53 -11.47 -23.54
N LYS A 114 -21.18 -10.78 -22.59
CA LYS A 114 -21.84 -11.34 -21.39
C LYS A 114 -22.81 -12.51 -21.62
N LYS A 115 -23.32 -12.73 -22.85
CA LYS A 115 -24.24 -13.83 -23.18
C LYS A 115 -23.58 -15.12 -23.66
N ASP A 116 -22.29 -15.12 -23.99
CA ASP A 116 -21.57 -16.29 -24.54
C ASP A 116 -20.35 -16.75 -23.70
N ASN A 117 -20.08 -16.09 -22.56
CA ASN A 117 -18.82 -16.25 -21.82
C ASN A 117 -18.78 -17.49 -20.90
N SER A 118 -18.71 -18.67 -21.49
CA SER A 118 -18.34 -19.91 -20.79
C SER A 118 -16.82 -20.17 -20.75
N ARG A 119 -15.96 -19.31 -21.33
CA ARG A 119 -14.51 -19.59 -21.47
C ARG A 119 -13.63 -18.34 -21.45
N VAL A 120 -13.61 -17.59 -20.35
CA VAL A 120 -12.59 -16.55 -20.14
C VAL A 120 -11.93 -16.65 -18.76
N ASN A 121 -10.70 -17.17 -18.72
CA ASN A 121 -9.91 -17.42 -17.50
C ASN A 121 -8.76 -16.39 -17.33
N LEU A 122 -9.02 -15.28 -16.61
CA LEU A 122 -7.98 -14.42 -15.97
C LEU A 122 -7.32 -15.13 -14.78
N PHE A 123 -8.02 -16.14 -14.25
CA PHE A 123 -7.67 -16.97 -13.11
C PHE A 123 -7.94 -18.43 -13.51
N PRO A 124 -7.31 -19.44 -12.89
CA PRO A 124 -7.79 -20.81 -13.01
C PRO A 124 -9.23 -20.84 -12.47
N LEU A 125 -10.22 -20.77 -13.36
CA LEU A 125 -11.63 -20.78 -12.98
C LEU A 125 -12.01 -22.23 -12.74
N GLU A 126 -12.02 -22.64 -11.47
CA GLU A 126 -12.40 -24.00 -11.08
C GLU A 126 -13.90 -24.09 -10.75
N ASN A 127 -14.57 -22.96 -10.44
CA ASN A 127 -15.98 -22.90 -10.05
C ASN A 127 -16.66 -21.52 -10.27
N GLU A 128 -17.99 -21.46 -10.12
CA GLU A 128 -18.80 -20.23 -10.27
C GLU A 128 -18.36 -19.09 -9.33
N THR A 129 -17.87 -19.44 -8.15
CA THR A 129 -17.34 -18.48 -7.17
C THR A 129 -16.15 -17.70 -7.74
N ASP A 130 -15.26 -18.36 -8.48
CA ASP A 130 -14.09 -17.71 -9.09
C ASP A 130 -14.47 -16.71 -10.20
N LEU A 131 -15.54 -16.99 -10.94
CA LEU A 131 -16.10 -16.05 -11.92
C LEU A 131 -16.65 -14.80 -11.24
N LEU A 132 -17.39 -15.00 -10.15
CA LEU A 132 -18.01 -13.92 -9.41
C LEU A 132 -16.96 -13.01 -8.74
N ILE A 133 -15.92 -13.60 -8.15
CA ILE A 133 -14.79 -12.85 -7.59
C ILE A 133 -14.11 -12.02 -8.69
N SER A 134 -13.82 -12.64 -9.83
CA SER A 134 -13.19 -11.94 -10.97
C SER A 134 -14.03 -10.74 -11.43
N HIS A 135 -15.35 -10.88 -11.47
CA HIS A 135 -16.27 -9.80 -11.80
C HIS A 135 -16.16 -8.62 -10.83
N TYR A 136 -16.15 -8.89 -9.52
CA TYR A 136 -16.08 -7.85 -8.50
C TYR A 136 -14.70 -7.20 -8.38
N ILE A 137 -13.63 -7.94 -8.65
CA ILE A 137 -12.26 -7.41 -8.78
C ILE A 137 -12.20 -6.40 -9.94
N LEU A 138 -12.69 -6.80 -11.12
CA LEU A 138 -12.66 -5.92 -12.30
C LEU A 138 -13.47 -4.64 -12.10
N LYS A 139 -14.57 -4.72 -11.35
CA LYS A 139 -15.42 -3.57 -11.01
C LYS A 139 -14.91 -2.72 -9.84
N GLY A 140 -13.90 -3.17 -9.09
CA GLY A 140 -13.43 -2.46 -7.89
C GLY A 140 -14.51 -2.42 -6.81
N ASN A 141 -15.35 -3.45 -6.73
CA ASN A 141 -16.39 -3.52 -5.70
C ASN A 141 -15.78 -3.98 -4.37
N PHE A 142 -15.19 -3.04 -3.65
CA PHE A 142 -14.54 -3.33 -2.38
C PHE A 142 -15.50 -3.86 -1.33
N GLU A 143 -16.77 -3.43 -1.29
CA GLU A 143 -17.75 -3.91 -0.30
C GLU A 143 -17.97 -5.43 -0.40
N TYR A 144 -18.16 -5.96 -1.61
CA TYR A 144 -18.27 -7.39 -1.82
C TYR A 144 -16.97 -8.11 -1.46
N LEU A 145 -15.84 -7.58 -1.94
CA LEU A 145 -14.52 -8.20 -1.75
C LEU A 145 -14.10 -8.20 -0.28
N GLN A 146 -14.47 -7.20 0.50
CA GLN A 146 -14.23 -7.16 1.96
C GLN A 146 -14.89 -8.34 2.65
N ASN A 147 -16.19 -8.57 2.39
CA ASN A 147 -16.92 -9.68 2.99
C ASN A 147 -16.37 -11.03 2.55
N PHE A 148 -16.06 -11.18 1.27
CA PHE A 148 -15.45 -12.40 0.73
C PHE A 148 -14.09 -12.69 1.37
N VAL A 149 -13.18 -11.72 1.40
CA VAL A 149 -11.83 -11.89 1.98
C VAL A 149 -11.91 -12.16 3.47
N LEU A 150 -12.79 -11.49 4.21
CA LEU A 150 -12.99 -11.73 5.64
C LEU A 150 -13.43 -13.18 5.91
N GLU A 151 -14.43 -13.68 5.19
CA GLU A 151 -14.89 -15.07 5.30
C GLU A 151 -13.74 -16.05 5.03
N LYS A 152 -13.02 -15.85 3.91
CA LYS A 152 -11.91 -16.73 3.53
C LYS A 152 -10.70 -16.63 4.47
N ALA A 153 -10.49 -15.49 5.11
CA ALA A 153 -9.47 -15.33 6.13
C ALA A 153 -9.77 -16.19 7.37
N PHE A 154 -11.01 -16.17 7.87
CA PHE A 154 -11.43 -17.03 8.99
C PHE A 154 -11.36 -18.53 8.65
N GLU A 155 -11.62 -18.90 7.39
CA GLU A 155 -11.47 -20.27 6.90
C GLU A 155 -10.01 -20.66 6.58
N CYS A 156 -9.04 -19.76 6.78
CA CYS A 156 -7.63 -19.94 6.43
C CYS A 156 -7.37 -20.27 4.95
N LYS A 157 -8.26 -19.83 4.03
CA LYS A 157 -8.21 -20.05 2.58
C LYS A 157 -7.29 -19.03 1.90
N ARG A 158 -5.99 -19.16 2.16
CA ARG A 158 -4.92 -18.27 1.65
C ARG A 158 -4.97 -18.10 0.14
N GLU A 159 -5.25 -19.16 -0.60
CA GLU A 159 -5.33 -19.15 -2.07
C GLU A 159 -6.40 -18.18 -2.58
N LYS A 160 -7.57 -18.10 -1.92
CA LYS A 160 -8.66 -17.21 -2.30
C LYS A 160 -8.39 -15.76 -1.89
N VAL A 161 -7.79 -15.54 -0.72
CA VAL A 161 -7.34 -14.20 -0.30
C VAL A 161 -6.26 -13.67 -1.26
N GLN A 162 -5.27 -14.50 -1.60
CA GLN A 162 -4.22 -14.17 -2.56
C GLN A 162 -4.79 -13.84 -3.95
N GLN A 163 -5.79 -14.60 -4.40
CA GLN A 163 -6.46 -14.35 -5.68
C GLN A 163 -7.07 -12.94 -5.75
N VAL A 164 -7.71 -12.48 -4.67
CA VAL A 164 -8.27 -11.13 -4.60
C VAL A 164 -7.17 -10.06 -4.62
N LEU A 165 -6.14 -10.19 -3.77
CA LEU A 165 -5.05 -9.22 -3.69
C LEU A 165 -4.29 -9.11 -5.02
N ASN A 166 -3.92 -10.25 -5.60
CA ASN A 166 -3.25 -10.30 -6.89
C ASN A 166 -4.15 -9.75 -8.00
N GLY A 167 -5.43 -10.11 -7.98
CA GLY A 167 -6.39 -9.67 -8.98
C GLY A 167 -6.59 -8.16 -8.97
N LEU A 168 -6.71 -7.54 -7.79
CA LEU A 168 -6.81 -6.08 -7.65
C LEU A 168 -5.51 -5.40 -8.10
N TYR A 169 -4.35 -5.89 -7.66
CA TYR A 169 -3.08 -5.31 -8.08
C TYR A 169 -2.85 -5.40 -9.60
N LEU A 170 -3.09 -6.57 -10.20
CA LEU A 170 -2.99 -6.78 -11.65
C LEU A 170 -4.11 -6.05 -12.42
N GLY A 171 -5.23 -5.78 -11.76
CA GLY A 171 -6.31 -4.91 -12.22
C GLY A 171 -5.96 -3.43 -12.22
N GLN A 172 -4.71 -3.07 -11.84
CA GLN A 172 -4.18 -1.71 -11.81
C GLN A 172 -4.80 -0.81 -10.74
N TYR A 173 -5.42 -1.39 -9.70
CA TYR A 173 -5.79 -0.63 -8.51
C TYR A 173 -4.52 -0.24 -7.75
N PRO A 174 -4.32 1.05 -7.41
CA PRO A 174 -3.20 1.48 -6.60
C PRO A 174 -3.15 0.74 -5.26
N LEU A 175 -1.95 0.43 -4.77
CA LEU A 175 -1.80 -0.29 -3.51
C LEU A 175 -2.47 0.43 -2.33
N HIS A 176 -2.40 1.76 -2.28
CA HIS A 176 -3.06 2.52 -1.23
C HIS A 176 -4.59 2.34 -1.25
N GLU A 177 -5.23 2.30 -2.43
CA GLU A 177 -6.67 2.03 -2.52
C GLU A 177 -7.00 0.59 -2.08
N ILE A 178 -6.16 -0.38 -2.43
CA ILE A 178 -6.35 -1.76 -1.97
C ILE A 178 -6.24 -1.81 -0.43
N TYR A 179 -5.29 -1.12 0.16
CA TYR A 179 -5.09 -1.16 1.60
C TYR A 179 -6.18 -0.40 2.35
N ASP A 180 -6.48 0.84 1.94
CA ASP A 180 -7.51 1.68 2.56
C ASP A 180 -8.93 1.11 2.38
N ASN A 181 -9.27 0.57 1.20
CA ASN A 181 -10.63 0.13 0.90
C ASN A 181 -10.87 -1.37 1.07
N LEU A 182 -9.83 -2.21 1.20
CA LEU A 182 -9.99 -3.65 1.44
C LEU A 182 -9.43 -4.07 2.79
N LEU A 183 -8.13 -3.89 3.03
CA LEU A 183 -7.47 -4.51 4.17
C LEU A 183 -7.77 -3.79 5.48
N THR A 184 -7.71 -2.46 5.51
CA THR A 184 -8.00 -1.65 6.70
C THR A 184 -9.40 -1.94 7.27
N PRO A 185 -10.50 -1.92 6.48
CA PRO A 185 -11.84 -2.27 6.98
C PRO A 185 -11.94 -3.70 7.51
N ILE A 186 -11.23 -4.65 6.89
CA ILE A 186 -11.21 -6.05 7.33
C ILE A 186 -10.52 -6.18 8.70
N PHE A 187 -9.36 -5.55 8.89
CA PHE A 187 -8.66 -5.57 10.17
C PHE A 187 -9.49 -4.93 11.29
N TYR A 188 -10.15 -3.79 11.02
CA TYR A 188 -11.08 -3.20 11.99
C TYR A 188 -12.25 -4.14 12.33
N LYS A 189 -12.82 -4.81 11.33
CA LYS A 189 -13.93 -5.75 11.56
C LYS A 189 -13.48 -6.97 12.36
N ILE A 190 -12.30 -7.52 12.10
CA ILE A 190 -11.70 -8.61 12.88
C ILE A 190 -11.49 -8.16 14.34
N GLY A 191 -10.87 -6.99 14.55
CA GLY A 191 -10.67 -6.39 15.87
C GLY A 191 -11.99 -6.25 16.62
N ASN A 192 -12.97 -5.57 16.04
CA ASN A 192 -14.28 -5.33 16.67
C ASN A 192 -15.00 -6.65 17.05
N LEU A 193 -14.96 -7.67 16.18
CA LEU A 193 -15.55 -8.98 16.48
C LEU A 193 -14.87 -9.64 17.70
N TRP A 194 -13.56 -9.49 17.85
CA TRP A 194 -12.82 -10.02 18.98
C TRP A 194 -13.13 -9.25 20.27
N GLU A 195 -13.14 -7.91 20.20
CA GLU A 195 -13.45 -7.04 21.34
C GLU A 195 -14.87 -7.28 21.88
N GLU A 196 -15.82 -7.51 20.99
CA GLU A 196 -17.21 -7.87 21.32
C GLU A 196 -17.36 -9.32 21.81
N GLY A 197 -16.28 -10.11 21.83
CA GLY A 197 -16.28 -11.51 22.25
C GLY A 197 -16.98 -12.47 21.27
N LYS A 198 -17.23 -12.03 20.02
CA LYS A 198 -17.87 -12.85 18.97
C LYS A 198 -16.92 -13.85 18.34
N ILE A 199 -15.61 -13.59 18.40
CA ILE A 199 -14.55 -14.52 18.00
C ILE A 199 -13.52 -14.66 19.11
N SER A 200 -12.88 -15.82 19.18
CA SER A 200 -11.74 -16.06 20.08
C SER A 200 -10.45 -15.41 19.58
N VAL A 201 -9.47 -15.26 20.49
CA VAL A 201 -8.11 -14.80 20.14
C VAL A 201 -7.48 -15.68 19.04
N ILE A 202 -7.70 -17.00 19.07
CA ILE A 202 -7.17 -17.92 18.06
C ILE A 202 -7.79 -17.65 16.68
N GLN A 203 -9.08 -17.35 16.62
CA GLN A 203 -9.76 -17.01 15.36
C GLN A 203 -9.30 -15.67 14.79
N GLU A 204 -9.05 -14.68 15.66
CA GLU A 204 -8.41 -13.42 15.27
C GLU A 204 -7.03 -13.71 14.65
N HIS A 205 -6.17 -14.45 15.36
CA HIS A 205 -4.83 -14.77 14.88
C HIS A 205 -4.85 -15.52 13.55
N PHE A 206 -5.75 -16.49 13.37
CA PHE A 206 -5.88 -17.21 12.09
C PHE A 206 -6.27 -16.30 10.94
N ALA A 207 -7.22 -15.39 11.14
CA ALA A 207 -7.65 -14.46 10.11
C ALA A 207 -6.55 -13.45 9.77
N SER A 208 -5.99 -12.78 10.79
CA SER A 208 -4.93 -11.79 10.63
C SER A 208 -3.68 -12.40 9.98
N GLN A 209 -3.23 -13.58 10.45
CA GLN A 209 -2.07 -14.27 9.87
C GLN A 209 -2.31 -14.71 8.42
N THR A 210 -3.52 -15.16 8.09
CA THR A 210 -3.88 -15.53 6.71
C THR A 210 -3.73 -14.32 5.77
N ILE A 211 -4.16 -13.14 6.22
CA ILE A 211 -4.02 -11.90 5.45
C ILE A 211 -2.55 -11.48 5.38
N SER A 212 -1.80 -11.55 6.48
CA SER A 212 -0.37 -11.23 6.53
C SER A 212 0.45 -12.08 5.56
N ASP A 213 0.24 -13.39 5.56
CA ASP A 213 0.93 -14.31 4.63
C ASP A 213 0.67 -13.92 3.16
N CYS A 214 -0.57 -13.53 2.84
CA CYS A 214 -0.94 -13.14 1.48
C CYS A 214 -0.39 -11.77 1.10
N LEU A 215 -0.32 -10.83 2.05
CA LEU A 215 0.32 -9.54 1.86
C LEU A 215 1.82 -9.71 1.58
N ILE A 216 2.54 -10.50 2.38
CA ILE A 216 3.97 -10.76 2.16
C ILE A 216 4.21 -11.37 0.77
N ARG A 217 3.37 -12.33 0.36
CA ARG A 217 3.44 -12.94 -0.98
C ARG A 217 3.16 -11.95 -2.11
N LEU A 218 2.32 -10.93 -1.88
CA LEU A 218 2.03 -9.89 -2.86
C LEU A 218 3.32 -9.16 -3.27
N GLN A 219 4.30 -9.01 -2.36
CA GLN A 219 5.58 -8.38 -2.65
C GLN A 219 6.28 -9.00 -3.87
N GLY A 220 6.15 -10.32 -4.06
CA GLY A 220 6.78 -11.03 -5.18
C GLY A 220 6.24 -10.67 -6.57
N ILE A 221 5.09 -10.00 -6.66
CA ILE A 221 4.51 -9.53 -7.93
C ILE A 221 4.50 -8.01 -8.08
N ILE A 222 4.84 -7.28 -7.00
CA ILE A 222 4.92 -5.83 -7.03
C ILE A 222 6.04 -5.39 -7.97
N LYS A 223 5.72 -4.51 -8.92
CA LYS A 223 6.67 -3.91 -9.84
C LYS A 223 7.37 -2.74 -9.16
N ILE A 224 8.64 -2.94 -8.84
CA ILE A 224 9.50 -1.93 -8.25
C ILE A 224 10.24 -1.19 -9.39
N PRO A 225 10.20 0.16 -9.43
CA PRO A 225 10.99 0.93 -10.38
C PRO A 225 12.50 0.71 -10.17
N ASN A 226 13.24 0.65 -11.27
CA ASN A 226 14.70 0.56 -11.25
C ASN A 226 15.33 1.86 -10.72
N GLU A 227 14.82 3.00 -11.16
CA GLU A 227 15.27 4.30 -10.70
C GLU A 227 14.75 4.56 -9.28
N LYS A 228 15.67 4.96 -8.40
CA LYS A 228 15.35 5.26 -7.01
C LYS A 228 15.19 6.76 -6.81
N ILE A 229 14.09 7.15 -6.17
CA ILE A 229 13.74 8.57 -5.93
C ILE A 229 14.13 9.06 -4.53
N GLY A 230 14.59 8.15 -3.67
CA GLY A 230 14.99 8.43 -2.30
C GLY A 230 15.14 7.16 -1.49
N LYS A 231 15.47 7.33 -0.21
CA LYS A 231 15.61 6.27 0.78
C LYS A 231 14.60 6.48 1.89
N ALA A 232 13.91 5.41 2.26
CA ALA A 232 12.95 5.43 3.37
C ALA A 232 13.30 4.34 4.38
N MET A 233 13.13 4.63 5.66
CA MET A 233 13.20 3.64 6.71
C MET A 233 11.81 3.45 7.31
N CYS A 234 11.41 2.20 7.48
CA CYS A 234 10.14 1.82 8.10
C CYS A 234 10.44 1.06 9.39
N LEU A 235 9.94 1.53 10.54
CA LEU A 235 10.17 0.88 11.83
C LEU A 235 8.96 0.94 12.77
N ASN A 236 8.87 -0.04 13.66
CA ASN A 236 7.97 -0.06 14.81
C ASN A 236 8.78 0.15 16.10
N PHE A 237 8.10 0.54 17.18
CA PHE A 237 8.73 0.50 18.50
C PHE A 237 8.87 -0.93 19.02
N ALA A 238 9.77 -1.13 19.98
CA ALA A 238 10.17 -2.46 20.49
C ALA A 238 8.97 -3.34 20.91
N THR A 239 7.92 -2.74 21.46
CA THR A 239 6.76 -3.48 21.99
C THR A 239 5.62 -3.70 20.99
N ASP A 240 5.73 -3.21 19.75
CA ASP A 240 4.64 -3.30 18.78
C ASP A 240 4.84 -4.45 17.79
N LEU A 241 4.09 -5.53 18.02
CA LEU A 241 4.09 -6.74 17.19
C LEU A 241 3.26 -6.57 15.90
N HIS A 242 2.51 -5.47 15.72
CA HIS A 242 1.70 -5.24 14.53
C HIS A 242 2.52 -4.61 13.40
N ASP A 243 3.23 -5.45 12.67
CA ASP A 243 4.15 -5.07 11.58
C ASP A 243 3.48 -4.93 10.20
N ILE A 244 2.26 -5.45 10.06
CA ILE A 244 1.51 -5.53 8.81
C ILE A 244 1.23 -4.16 8.18
N VAL A 245 0.83 -3.17 8.99
CA VAL A 245 0.55 -1.80 8.51
C VAL A 245 1.81 -1.19 7.92
N LEU A 246 2.93 -1.37 8.62
CA LEU A 246 4.21 -0.88 8.17
C LEU A 246 4.69 -1.61 6.91
N LYS A 247 4.36 -2.90 6.75
CA LYS A 247 4.63 -3.64 5.51
C LYS A 247 3.81 -3.14 4.33
N MET A 248 2.58 -2.68 4.56
CA MET A 248 1.78 -2.00 3.54
C MET A 248 2.40 -0.65 3.14
N VAL A 249 2.92 0.12 4.10
CA VAL A 249 3.69 1.36 3.83
C VAL A 249 4.93 1.05 3.00
N ASP A 250 5.71 0.03 3.38
CA ASP A 250 6.88 -0.45 2.63
C ASP A 250 6.53 -0.74 1.16
N HIS A 251 5.48 -1.52 0.89
CA HIS A 251 5.05 -1.80 -0.47
C HIS A 251 4.72 -0.54 -1.29
N ILE A 252 4.04 0.44 -0.68
CA ILE A 252 3.71 1.70 -1.36
C ILE A 252 4.97 2.48 -1.70
N LEU A 253 5.92 2.55 -0.76
CA LEU A 253 7.19 3.25 -0.95
C LEU A 253 8.05 2.57 -2.03
N GLU A 254 8.14 1.24 -2.02
CA GLU A 254 8.85 0.47 -3.04
C GLU A 254 8.26 0.72 -4.44
N VAL A 255 6.93 0.70 -4.61
CA VAL A 255 6.27 1.00 -5.89
C VAL A 255 6.54 2.42 -6.37
N ARG A 256 6.70 3.36 -5.45
CA ARG A 256 7.06 4.75 -5.78
C ARG A 256 8.52 4.92 -6.15
N GLY A 257 9.34 3.88 -5.98
CA GLY A 257 10.77 3.93 -6.28
C GLY A 257 11.62 4.37 -5.10
N PHE A 258 11.14 4.30 -3.85
CA PHE A 258 12.04 4.41 -2.71
C PHE A 258 12.91 3.15 -2.60
N ASN A 259 14.13 3.33 -2.12
CA ASN A 259 14.89 2.25 -1.52
C ASN A 259 14.46 2.16 -0.06
N VAL A 260 13.80 1.07 0.33
CA VAL A 260 13.19 0.97 1.66
C VAL A 260 14.02 0.04 2.54
N LEU A 261 14.40 0.53 3.73
CA LEU A 261 14.91 -0.29 4.80
C LEU A 261 13.76 -0.59 5.77
N TYR A 262 13.27 -1.83 5.75
CA TYR A 262 12.22 -2.29 6.65
C TYR A 262 12.85 -2.98 7.87
N ALA A 263 12.73 -2.35 9.04
CA ALA A 263 13.33 -2.83 10.29
C ALA A 263 12.49 -3.93 10.98
N GLY A 264 11.20 -4.06 10.60
CA GLY A 264 10.28 -5.03 11.20
C GLY A 264 9.71 -4.60 12.55
N SER A 265 9.06 -5.54 13.23
CA SER A 265 8.61 -5.40 14.62
C SER A 265 9.76 -5.64 15.61
N ASN A 266 9.60 -5.09 16.81
CA ASN A 266 10.53 -5.29 17.92
C ASN A 266 12.00 -5.01 17.57
N THR A 267 12.28 -3.92 16.84
CA THR A 267 13.66 -3.48 16.62
C THR A 267 14.09 -2.63 17.82
N PRO A 268 14.95 -3.12 18.73
CA PRO A 268 15.54 -2.24 19.73
C PRO A 268 16.30 -1.16 18.97
N LEU A 269 16.11 0.11 19.32
CA LEU A 269 16.81 1.21 18.66
C LEU A 269 18.32 1.25 18.99
N PHE A 270 18.90 0.13 19.44
CA PHE A 270 20.33 -0.01 19.68
C PHE A 270 21.08 0.20 18.37
N GLU A 271 22.05 1.12 18.39
CA GLU A 271 22.89 1.43 17.22
C GLU A 271 22.14 1.94 15.98
N ILE A 272 20.91 2.47 16.13
CA ILE A 272 20.17 3.07 15.02
C ILE A 272 20.95 4.21 14.36
N GLU A 273 21.83 4.88 15.09
CA GLU A 273 22.78 5.87 14.57
C GLU A 273 23.64 5.29 13.44
N LYS A 274 24.17 4.06 13.61
CA LYS A 274 24.95 3.39 12.56
C LYS A 274 24.11 3.10 11.32
N ILE A 275 22.82 2.84 11.50
CA ILE A 275 21.90 2.67 10.37
C ILE A 275 21.76 4.00 9.63
N PHE A 276 21.59 5.12 10.33
CA PHE A 276 21.52 6.45 9.71
C PHE A 276 22.84 6.85 9.05
N GLU A 277 24.00 6.51 9.64
CA GLU A 277 25.31 6.74 9.02
C GLU A 277 25.49 5.98 7.71
N ASN A 278 25.07 4.72 7.65
CA ASN A 278 25.28 3.85 6.49
C ASN A 278 24.20 4.00 5.42
N PHE A 279 22.93 4.02 5.84
CA PHE A 279 21.78 4.06 4.95
C PHE A 279 21.38 5.51 4.62
N ASN A 280 21.45 6.41 5.61
CA ASN A 280 21.02 7.82 5.53
C ASN A 280 19.63 7.99 4.88
N PRO A 281 18.55 7.60 5.58
CA PRO A 281 17.20 7.68 5.04
C PRO A 281 16.75 9.14 4.90
N ASP A 282 16.13 9.49 3.77
CA ASP A 282 15.49 10.80 3.60
C ASP A 282 14.20 10.91 4.43
N ARG A 283 13.57 9.76 4.69
CA ARG A 283 12.26 9.65 5.34
C ARG A 283 12.21 8.48 6.30
N VAL A 284 11.54 8.67 7.43
CA VAL A 284 11.34 7.66 8.45
C VAL A 284 9.85 7.53 8.73
N TYR A 285 9.32 6.33 8.53
CA TYR A 285 7.93 5.97 8.78
C TYR A 285 7.87 5.13 10.05
N ILE A 286 7.13 5.62 11.04
CA ILE A 286 7.02 5.00 12.35
C ILE A 286 5.57 4.62 12.58
N SER A 287 5.33 3.33 12.84
CA SER A 287 4.01 2.85 13.24
C SER A 287 4.02 2.46 14.72
N SER A 288 2.98 2.87 15.44
CA SER A 288 2.74 2.48 16.83
C SER A 288 1.25 2.26 17.07
N THR A 289 0.89 1.03 17.37
CA THR A 289 -0.47 0.56 17.61
C THR A 289 -0.73 0.45 19.11
N ILE A 290 0.21 -0.16 19.84
CA ILE A 290 0.10 -0.43 21.27
C ILE A 290 1.31 0.15 21.98
N VAL A 291 1.05 0.94 23.03
CA VAL A 291 2.08 1.48 23.92
C VAL A 291 1.84 0.89 25.30
N LEU A 292 2.74 -0.01 25.70
CA LEU A 292 2.65 -0.74 26.96
C LEU A 292 3.46 -0.10 28.08
N ASP A 293 4.55 0.54 27.69
CA ASP A 293 5.43 1.31 28.57
C ASP A 293 5.61 2.70 27.94
N GLU A 294 4.72 3.62 28.32
CA GLU A 294 4.70 4.98 27.79
C GLU A 294 6.05 5.68 27.98
N GLU A 295 6.70 5.51 29.13
CA GLU A 295 7.97 6.18 29.42
C GLU A 295 9.11 5.63 28.56
N MET A 296 9.17 4.31 28.37
CA MET A 296 10.16 3.69 27.50
C MET A 296 9.97 4.10 26.04
N ILE A 297 8.74 3.99 25.51
CA ILE A 297 8.43 4.35 24.12
C ILE A 297 8.64 5.85 23.88
N GLN A 298 8.29 6.71 24.83
CA GLN A 298 8.57 8.14 24.73
C GLN A 298 10.07 8.41 24.61
N LYS A 299 10.91 7.76 25.42
CA LYS A 299 12.37 7.90 25.33
C LYS A 299 12.93 7.41 23.99
N GLU A 300 12.41 6.29 23.48
CA GLU A 300 12.77 5.78 22.15
C GLU A 300 12.38 6.75 21.04
N PHE A 301 11.17 7.30 21.11
CA PHE A 301 10.67 8.25 20.12
C PHE A 301 11.44 9.58 20.15
N ASP A 302 11.71 10.13 21.33
CA ASP A 302 12.50 11.35 21.50
C ASP A 302 13.92 11.16 20.95
N LYS A 303 14.53 9.99 21.20
CA LYS A 303 15.83 9.62 20.64
C LYS A 303 15.78 9.62 19.11
N LEU A 304 14.76 8.97 18.52
CA LEU A 304 14.60 8.87 17.07
C LEU A 304 14.33 10.23 16.42
N CYS A 305 13.46 11.06 17.02
CA CYS A 305 13.20 12.42 16.55
C CYS A 305 14.48 13.23 16.46
N LYS A 306 15.34 13.08 17.46
CA LYS A 306 16.62 13.76 17.48
C LYS A 306 17.51 13.32 16.32
N ILE A 307 17.73 12.00 16.17
CA ILE A 307 18.56 11.45 15.09
C ILE A 307 18.03 11.86 13.71
N CYS A 308 16.71 11.88 13.52
CA CYS A 308 16.14 12.37 12.27
C CYS A 308 16.47 13.84 12.02
N ALA A 309 16.38 14.71 13.04
CA ALA A 309 16.76 16.11 12.92
C ALA A 309 18.26 16.28 12.62
N ASP A 310 19.10 15.41 13.18
CA ASP A 310 20.55 15.43 13.03
C ASP A 310 20.99 15.07 11.59
N PHE A 311 20.28 14.14 10.96
CA PHE A 311 20.51 13.68 9.58
C PHE A 311 19.64 14.38 8.54
N GLY A 312 18.70 15.24 8.97
CA GLY A 312 17.77 15.94 8.08
C GLY A 312 16.66 15.06 7.50
N SER A 313 16.35 13.93 8.14
CA SER A 313 15.31 12.99 7.73
C SER A 313 13.91 13.49 8.12
N GLU A 314 12.94 13.37 7.22
CA GLU A 314 11.54 13.69 7.50
C GLU A 314 10.86 12.56 8.29
N ILE A 315 10.07 12.91 9.31
CA ILE A 315 9.36 11.93 10.14
C ILE A 315 7.88 11.85 9.77
N TYR A 316 7.42 10.64 9.49
CA TYR A 316 6.04 10.29 9.26
C TYR A 316 5.59 9.30 10.33
N ILE A 317 4.45 9.55 10.96
CA ILE A 317 3.94 8.71 12.06
C ILE A 317 2.56 8.16 11.73
N GLY A 318 2.23 6.99 12.26
CA GLY A 318 0.91 6.36 12.11
C GLY A 318 0.58 5.44 13.27
N GLY A 319 -0.72 5.18 13.46
CA GLY A 319 -1.23 4.30 14.50
C GLY A 319 -1.65 5.03 15.80
N MET A 320 -2.42 4.32 16.61
CA MET A 320 -3.10 4.88 17.79
C MET A 320 -2.18 5.16 18.97
N GLY A 321 -0.98 4.56 19.01
CA GLY A 321 0.01 4.79 20.06
C GLY A 321 0.46 6.25 20.15
N PHE A 322 0.48 6.95 19.01
CA PHE A 322 0.79 8.38 18.96
C PHE A 322 -0.32 9.30 19.50
N ASN A 323 -1.45 8.74 19.97
CA ASN A 323 -2.47 9.53 20.69
C ASN A 323 -2.13 9.73 22.17
N ILE A 324 -1.21 8.93 22.72
CA ILE A 324 -0.78 9.05 24.12
C ILE A 324 0.65 9.58 24.28
N LEU A 325 1.49 9.40 23.26
CA LEU A 325 2.84 9.97 23.23
C LEU A 325 2.79 11.50 23.10
N LYS A 326 3.75 12.18 23.72
CA LYS A 326 3.90 13.64 23.70
C LYS A 326 5.01 14.01 22.73
N TYR A 327 4.72 14.88 21.78
CA TYR A 327 5.72 15.36 20.83
C TYR A 327 5.34 16.72 20.27
N ASP A 328 6.35 17.42 19.78
CA ASP A 328 6.15 18.65 19.02
C ASP A 328 5.71 18.30 17.60
N GLU A 329 4.48 18.68 17.24
CA GLU A 329 3.93 18.44 15.92
C GLU A 329 4.76 19.09 14.80
N SER A 330 5.56 20.13 15.09
CA SER A 330 6.40 20.79 14.09
C SER A 330 7.56 19.94 13.57
N ILE A 331 7.98 18.93 14.34
CA ILE A 331 9.03 17.97 13.96
C ILE A 331 8.45 16.90 13.02
N ILE A 332 7.14 16.64 13.12
CA ILE A 332 6.45 15.60 12.37
C ILE A 332 6.03 16.17 11.02
N LYS A 333 6.54 15.58 9.95
CA LYS A 333 6.18 15.99 8.59
C LYS A 333 4.70 15.74 8.32
N LYS A 334 4.20 14.56 8.72
CA LYS A 334 2.79 14.20 8.62
C LYS A 334 2.42 13.03 9.53
N LYS A 335 1.26 13.12 10.18
CA LYS A 335 0.57 11.97 10.76
C LYS A 335 -0.30 11.34 9.68
N LEU A 336 -0.05 10.07 9.37
CA LEU A 336 -0.73 9.32 8.33
C LEU A 336 -1.99 8.67 8.90
N GLU A 337 -3.14 9.06 8.38
CA GLU A 337 -4.43 8.47 8.70
C GLU A 337 -4.87 7.43 7.66
N THR A 338 -4.39 7.58 6.43
CA THR A 338 -4.66 6.63 5.33
C THR A 338 -3.39 6.30 4.55
N PHE A 339 -3.43 5.19 3.80
CA PHE A 339 -2.33 4.79 2.93
C PHE A 339 -2.20 5.72 1.71
N GLU A 340 -3.27 6.37 1.25
CA GLU A 340 -3.21 7.39 0.19
C GLU A 340 -2.25 8.54 0.55
N GLU A 341 -2.14 8.88 1.82
CA GLU A 341 -1.23 9.92 2.30
C GLU A 341 0.25 9.53 2.22
N THR A 342 0.54 8.23 2.17
CA THR A 342 1.88 7.71 1.84
C THR A 342 2.17 7.83 0.34
N PHE A 343 1.13 7.99 -0.49
CA PHE A 343 1.25 8.13 -1.93
C PHE A 343 1.22 9.60 -2.41
N THR A 344 0.60 10.51 -1.67
CA THR A 344 0.43 11.90 -2.09
C THR A 344 1.44 12.81 -1.38
N PHE A 345 2.58 13.07 -2.03
CA PHE A 345 3.59 14.06 -1.58
C PHE A 345 3.49 15.34 -2.40
#